data_AF-A0A8J7I1R6-F1
#
_entry.id   AF-A0A8J7I1R6-F1
#
_cell.length_a   1.000
_cell.length_b   1.000
_cell.length_c   1.000
_cell.angle_alpha   90.00
_cell.angle_beta   90.00
_cell.angle_gamma   90.00
#
_symmetry.space_group_name_H-M   'P 1'
#
loop_
_entity.id
_entity.type
_entity.pdbx_description
1 polymer ?
#
loop_
_entity_poly.entity_id
_entity_poly.type
_entity_poly.pdbx_seq_one_letter_code
_entity_poly.pdbx_strand_id
1 'polypeptide(L)'
;MAVDLPDFQILLEQSMEELRLKTQAHDGAWRLGECSWNVDRDTGTIIFTRPDGITATCSVQIIGTYNTLDNTWLWAWDHPSVVLSLQDRAWKVREYGQINNIECLTTRKLNCS
;
A
#
# COMPACT_ATOMS: atom_id res chain seq x y z
N MET A 1 -24.57 -14.94 1.35
CA MET A 1 -23.50 -15.85 0.90
C MET A 1 -22.19 -15.22 1.32
N ALA A 2 -21.53 -15.77 2.34
CA ALA A 2 -20.18 -15.36 2.69
C ALA A 2 -19.26 -15.86 1.57
N VAL A 3 -18.53 -14.95 0.91
CA VAL A 3 -17.43 -15.37 0.03
C VAL A 3 -16.39 -15.97 0.94
N ASP A 4 -16.00 -17.19 0.62
CA ASP A 4 -15.22 -18.07 1.46
C ASP A 4 -13.84 -17.42 1.75
N LEU A 5 -13.43 -17.40 3.02
CA LEU A 5 -12.10 -16.91 3.46
C LEU A 5 -10.90 -17.51 2.68
N PRO A 6 -10.95 -18.75 2.13
CA PRO A 6 -9.89 -19.30 1.28
C PRO A 6 -9.55 -18.47 0.04
N ASP A 7 -10.54 -17.87 -0.64
CA ASP A 7 -10.31 -17.10 -1.87
C ASP A 7 -9.53 -15.81 -1.58
N PHE A 8 -9.84 -15.16 -0.45
CA PHE A 8 -9.11 -13.97 -0.02
C PHE A 8 -7.68 -14.30 0.41
N GLN A 9 -7.48 -15.42 1.11
CA GLN A 9 -6.14 -15.85 1.53
C GLN A 9 -5.25 -16.18 0.32
N ILE A 10 -5.80 -16.87 -0.69
CA ILE A 10 -5.09 -17.14 -1.95
C ILE A 10 -4.73 -15.83 -2.67
N LEU A 11 -5.68 -14.90 -2.78
CA LEU A 11 -5.43 -13.60 -3.40
C LEU A 11 -4.34 -12.81 -2.66
N LEU A 12 -4.35 -12.87 -1.32
CA LEU A 12 -3.33 -12.21 -0.49
C LEU A 12 -1.94 -12.82 -0.74
N GLU A 13 -1.83 -14.14 -0.76
CA GLU A 13 -0.58 -14.84 -1.05
C GLU A 13 -0.04 -14.51 -2.44
N GLN A 14 -0.90 -14.51 -3.46
CA GLN A 14 -0.55 -14.11 -4.82
C GLN A 14 -0.09 -12.65 -4.90
N SER A 15 -0.80 -11.75 -4.21
CA SER A 15 -0.46 -10.32 -4.17
C SER A 15 0.90 -10.08 -3.50
N MET A 16 1.20 -10.83 -2.44
CA MET A 16 2.49 -10.74 -1.74
C MET A 16 3.64 -11.26 -2.60
N GLU A 17 3.44 -12.37 -3.32
CA GLU A 17 4.45 -12.89 -4.24
C GLU A 17 4.68 -11.94 -5.43
N GLU A 18 3.62 -11.36 -5.98
CA GLU A 18 3.73 -10.35 -7.05
C GLU A 18 4.50 -9.11 -6.57
N LEU A 19 4.20 -8.62 -5.36
CA LEU A 19 4.92 -7.51 -4.73
C LEU A 19 6.41 -7.83 -4.56
N ARG A 20 6.73 -9.04 -4.07
CA ARG A 20 8.11 -9.51 -3.88
C ARG A 20 8.86 -9.53 -5.21
N LEU A 21 8.28 -10.12 -6.25
CA LEU A 21 8.88 -10.23 -7.58
C LEU A 21 9.11 -8.85 -8.22
N LYS A 22 8.13 -7.94 -8.15
CA LYS A 22 8.26 -6.57 -8.67
C LYS A 22 9.34 -5.79 -7.94
N THR A 23 9.40 -5.93 -6.61
CA THR A 23 10.43 -5.29 -5.79
C THR A 23 11.82 -5.80 -6.18
N GLN A 24 12.00 -7.11 -6.30
CA GLN A 24 13.27 -7.71 -6.73
C GLN A 24 13.68 -7.27 -8.14
N ALA A 25 12.73 -7.22 -9.08
CA ALA A 25 13.00 -6.76 -10.44
C ALA A 25 13.44 -5.28 -10.47
N HIS A 26 12.78 -4.42 -9.69
CA HIS A 26 13.14 -3.00 -9.62
C HIS A 26 14.44 -2.77 -8.86
N ASP A 27 14.76 -3.58 -7.85
CA ASP A 27 16.06 -3.52 -7.19
C ASP A 27 17.18 -3.95 -8.14
N GLY A 28 17.01 -5.04 -8.88
CA GLY A 28 18.00 -5.50 -9.87
C GLY A 28 18.21 -4.52 -11.03
N ALA A 29 17.15 -3.88 -11.53
CA ALA A 29 17.22 -2.96 -12.66
C ALA A 29 17.64 -1.52 -12.26
N TRP A 30 17.15 -1.03 -11.12
CA TRP A 30 17.25 0.38 -10.74
C TRP A 30 17.97 0.62 -9.41
N ARG A 31 18.31 -0.45 -8.67
CA ARG A 31 18.95 -0.39 -7.33
C ARG A 31 18.08 0.39 -6.33
N LEU A 32 16.76 0.21 -6.40
CA LEU A 32 15.82 0.93 -5.52
C LEU A 32 16.07 0.63 -4.02
N GLY A 33 16.57 -0.55 -3.67
CA GLY A 33 16.92 -0.92 -2.30
C GLY A 33 18.10 -0.13 -1.73
N GLU A 34 18.91 0.49 -2.57
CA GLU A 34 19.99 1.40 -2.17
C GLU A 34 19.57 2.88 -2.17
N CYS A 35 18.39 3.18 -2.70
CA CYS A 35 17.91 4.55 -2.82
C CYS A 35 17.35 5.05 -1.49
N SER A 36 17.63 6.31 -1.18
CA SER A 36 16.74 7.07 -0.30
C SER A 36 15.44 7.36 -1.04
N TRP A 37 14.33 7.51 -0.32
CA TRP A 37 13.05 7.83 -0.93
C TRP A 37 12.29 8.87 -0.10
N ASN A 38 11.49 9.68 -0.80
CA ASN A 38 10.58 10.64 -0.19
C ASN A 38 9.27 10.68 -0.96
N VAL A 39 8.15 10.83 -0.25
CA VAL A 39 6.83 11.04 -0.85
C VAL A 39 6.48 12.52 -0.75
N ASP A 40 6.28 13.14 -1.90
CA ASP A 40 5.63 14.44 -2.00
C ASP A 40 4.12 14.21 -2.05
N ARG A 41 3.46 14.57 -0.94
CA ARG A 41 2.02 14.39 -0.75
C ARG A 41 1.20 15.43 -1.51
N ASP A 42 1.80 16.56 -1.86
CA ASP A 42 1.11 17.64 -2.56
C ASP A 42 1.04 17.32 -4.05
N THR A 43 2.13 16.83 -4.62
CA THR A 43 2.18 16.43 -6.04
C THR A 43 1.76 14.98 -6.28
N GLY A 44 1.70 14.16 -5.23
CA GLY A 44 1.32 12.76 -5.32
C GLY A 44 2.38 11.89 -5.98
N THR A 45 3.65 12.23 -5.72
CA THR A 45 4.79 11.54 -6.30
C THR A 45 5.68 10.95 -5.21
N ILE A 46 6.38 9.88 -5.58
CA ILE A 46 7.49 9.32 -4.82
C ILE A 46 8.77 9.52 -5.63
N ILE A 47 9.80 10.01 -4.96
CA ILE A 47 11.11 10.27 -5.56
C ILE A 47 12.11 9.32 -4.89
N PHE A 48 12.75 8.49 -5.69
CA PHE A 48 13.88 7.67 -5.30
C PHE A 48 15.16 8.38 -5.72
N THR A 49 16.13 8.49 -4.80
CA THR A 49 17.44 9.09 -5.06
C THR A 49 18.54 8.11 -4.71
N ARG A 50 19.32 7.72 -5.71
CA ARG A 50 20.50 6.86 -5.55
C ARG A 50 21.66 7.62 -4.91
N PRO A 51 22.62 6.90 -4.29
CA PRO A 51 23.83 7.53 -3.72
C PRO A 51 24.68 8.31 -4.75
N ASP A 52 24.61 7.95 -6.03
CA ASP A 52 25.31 8.62 -7.13
C ASP A 52 24.52 9.81 -7.72
N GLY A 53 23.37 10.17 -7.12
CA GLY A 53 22.57 11.34 -7.48
C GLY A 53 21.53 11.11 -8.57
N ILE A 54 21.43 9.90 -9.14
CA ILE A 54 20.37 9.58 -10.11
C ILE A 54 19.02 9.50 -9.37
N THR A 55 18.01 10.17 -9.92
CA THR A 55 16.65 10.20 -9.36
C THR A 55 15.62 9.53 -10.27
N ALA A 56 14.66 8.82 -9.69
CA ALA A 56 13.46 8.33 -10.35
C ALA A 56 12.21 8.89 -9.67
N THR A 57 11.30 9.49 -10.44
CA THR A 57 10.03 10.04 -9.93
C THR A 57 8.86 9.25 -10.48
N CYS A 58 7.99 8.78 -9.58
CA CYS A 58 6.84 7.95 -9.92
C CYS A 58 5.58 8.51 -9.24
N SER A 59 4.40 8.26 -9.80
CA SER A 59 3.14 8.50 -9.06
C SER A 59 3.01 7.52 -7.91
N VAL A 60 2.40 7.96 -6.80
CA VAL A 60 2.15 7.11 -5.62
C VAL A 60 0.69 7.15 -5.21
N GLN A 61 0.27 6.10 -4.51
CA GLN A 61 -1.03 5.99 -3.85
C GLN A 61 -0.79 5.45 -2.43
N ILE A 62 -1.50 6.00 -1.45
CA ILE A 62 -1.35 5.63 -0.05
C ILE A 62 -2.48 4.66 0.30
N ILE A 63 -2.13 3.47 0.78
CA ILE A 63 -3.11 2.43 1.16
C ILE A 63 -3.55 2.59 2.62
N GLY A 64 -2.64 2.96 3.51
CA GLY A 64 -2.91 3.20 4.91
C GLY A 64 -1.63 3.53 5.67
N THR A 65 -1.78 3.75 6.98
CA THR A 65 -0.67 4.01 7.89
C THR A 65 -0.61 2.93 8.94
N TYR A 66 0.60 2.45 9.20
CA TYR A 66 0.88 1.56 10.32
C TYR A 66 1.51 2.37 11.45
N ASN A 67 0.92 2.31 12.63
CA ASN A 67 1.48 2.90 13.84
C ASN A 67 2.17 1.81 14.66
N THR A 68 3.48 1.94 14.80
CA THR A 68 4.33 0.98 15.52
C THR A 68 4.20 1.07 17.04
N LEU A 69 3.62 2.15 17.58
CA LEU A 69 3.46 2.33 19.03
C LEU A 69 2.26 1.56 19.58
N ASP A 70 1.15 1.54 18.85
CA ASP A 70 -0.08 0.86 19.25
C ASP A 70 -0.36 -0.41 18.41
N ASN A 71 0.52 -0.75 17.47
CA ASN A 71 0.37 -1.83 16.49
C ASN A 71 -0.97 -1.76 15.76
N THR A 72 -1.29 -0.59 15.22
CA THR A 72 -2.56 -0.40 14.52
C THR A 72 -2.37 0.00 13.08
N TRP A 73 -3.31 -0.45 12.25
CA TRP A 73 -3.42 -0.06 10.86
C TRP A 73 -4.63 0.84 10.69
N LEU A 74 -4.44 2.01 10.07
CA LEU A 74 -5.53 2.91 9.67
C LEU A 74 -5.53 3.05 8.15
N TRP A 75 -6.64 2.65 7.53
CA TRP A 75 -6.77 2.72 6.08
C TRP A 75 -6.82 4.16 5.58
N ALA A 76 -6.21 4.42 4.42
CA ALA A 76 -6.14 5.75 3.85
C ALA A 76 -7.50 6.31 3.42
N TRP A 77 -8.47 5.44 3.06
CA TRP A 77 -9.83 5.85 2.70
C TRP A 77 -10.61 6.50 3.86
N ASP A 78 -10.10 6.43 5.10
CA ASP A 78 -10.65 7.13 6.27
C ASP A 78 -9.53 7.73 7.15
N HIS A 79 -8.39 8.05 6.52
CA HIS A 79 -7.28 8.70 7.19
C HIS A 79 -7.32 10.22 6.92
N PRO A 80 -7.61 11.07 7.93
CA PRO A 80 -7.87 12.49 7.71
C PRO A 80 -6.67 13.26 7.14
N SER A 81 -5.45 12.80 7.43
CA SER A 81 -4.24 13.46 6.92
C SER A 81 -3.84 13.06 5.50
N VAL A 82 -4.46 12.05 4.89
CA VAL A 82 -4.14 11.63 3.50
C VAL A 82 -5.05 12.42 2.55
N VAL A 83 -4.47 13.11 1.57
CA VAL A 83 -5.26 13.85 0.58
C VAL A 83 -6.03 12.89 -0.33
N LEU A 84 -7.24 13.28 -0.75
CA LEU A 84 -8.16 12.41 -1.50
C LEU A 84 -7.55 11.84 -2.79
N SER A 85 -6.71 12.62 -3.48
CA SER A 85 -6.03 12.21 -4.72
C SER A 85 -5.08 11.02 -4.53
N LEU A 86 -4.66 10.72 -3.31
CA LEU A 86 -3.79 9.59 -2.98
C LEU A 86 -4.53 8.38 -2.42
N GLN A 87 -5.86 8.43 -2.33
CA GLN A 87 -6.66 7.38 -1.71
C GLN A 87 -7.33 6.43 -2.70
N ASP A 88 -7.23 6.65 -4.03
CA ASP A 88 -7.99 5.88 -5.04
C ASP A 88 -7.80 4.36 -4.88
N ARG A 89 -6.56 3.92 -4.64
CA ARG A 89 -6.26 2.50 -4.44
C ARG A 89 -6.79 1.97 -3.10
N ALA A 90 -6.79 2.78 -2.04
CA ALA A 90 -7.38 2.41 -0.76
C ALA A 90 -8.91 2.24 -0.88
N TRP A 91 -9.58 3.13 -1.63
CA TRP A 91 -11.00 3.01 -1.92
C TRP A 91 -11.35 1.73 -2.67
N LYS A 92 -10.54 1.35 -3.66
CA LYS A 92 -10.71 0.06 -4.38
C LYS A 92 -10.56 -1.15 -3.46
N VAL A 93 -9.63 -1.10 -2.51
CA VAL A 93 -9.50 -2.17 -1.49
C VAL A 93 -10.75 -2.26 -0.63
N ARG A 94 -11.30 -1.12 -0.21
CA ARG A 94 -12.56 -1.08 0.57
C ARG A 94 -13.74 -1.62 -0.23
N GLU A 95 -13.89 -1.19 -1.48
CA GLU A 95 -14.95 -1.65 -2.39
C GLU A 95 -14.88 -3.17 -2.59
N TYR A 96 -13.68 -3.70 -2.83
CA TYR A 96 -13.45 -5.15 -2.90
C TYR A 96 -13.88 -5.84 -1.59
N GLY A 97 -13.52 -5.28 -0.44
CA GLY A 97 -13.94 -5.78 0.87
C GLY A 97 -15.45 -5.78 1.06
N GLN A 98 -16.15 -4.75 0.59
CA GLN A 98 -17.61 -4.65 0.67
C GLN A 98 -18.30 -5.70 -0.22
N ILE A 99 -17.85 -5.84 -1.47
CA ILE A 99 -18.42 -6.81 -2.43
C ILE A 99 -18.26 -8.25 -1.91
N ASN A 100 -17.11 -8.55 -1.30
CA ASN A 100 -16.77 -9.90 -0.86
C ASN A 100 -17.05 -10.16 0.63
N ASN A 101 -17.61 -9.20 1.36
CA ASN A 101 -17.87 -9.28 2.81
C ASN A 101 -16.60 -9.59 3.64
N ILE A 102 -15.47 -8.96 3.32
CA ILE A 102 -14.19 -9.11 4.02
C ILE A 102 -14.04 -7.98 5.06
N GLU A 103 -14.29 -8.31 6.32
CA GLU A 103 -14.37 -7.34 7.41
C GLU A 103 -13.07 -6.55 7.62
N CYS A 104 -11.90 -7.18 7.50
CA CYS A 104 -10.61 -6.50 7.73
C CYS A 104 -10.31 -5.40 6.68
N LEU A 105 -10.90 -5.48 5.48
CA LEU A 105 -10.72 -4.47 4.43
C LEU A 105 -11.71 -3.30 4.54
N THR A 106 -12.73 -3.44 5.38
CA THR A 106 -13.81 -2.45 5.57
C THR A 106 -13.83 -1.84 6.97
N THR A 107 -13.16 -2.48 7.93
CA THR A 107 -12.93 -1.96 9.28
C THR A 107 -11.88 -0.87 9.24
N ARG A 108 -12.29 0.35 9.60
CA ARG A 108 -11.47 1.57 9.60
C ARG A 108 -10.08 1.38 10.20
N LYS A 109 -10.03 0.90 11.45
CA LYS A 109 -8.82 0.77 12.25
C LYS A 109 -8.70 -0.68 12.68
N LEU A 110 -7.59 -1.33 12.33
CA LEU A 110 -7.28 -2.70 12.71
C LEU A 110 -6.26 -2.70 13.84
N ASN A 111 -6.40 -3.65 14.76
CA ASN A 111 -5.33 -4.00 15.67
C ASN A 111 -4.53 -5.14 15.03
N CYS A 112 -3.22 -4.94 14.88
CA CYS A 112 -2.29 -5.91 14.32
C CYS A 112 -1.56 -6.56 15.50
N SER A 113 -1.93 -7.79 15.85
CA SER A 113 -1.32 -8.58 16.93
C SER A 113 -0.92 -9.95 16.45
#